data_AF-A0AAC8ZNU9-F1
#
_entry.id   AF-A0AAC8ZNU9-F1
#
_cell.length_a   1.000
_cell.length_b   1.000
_cell.length_c   1.000
_cell.angle_alpha   90.00
_cell.angle_beta   90.00
_cell.angle_gamma   90.00
#
_symmetry.space_group_name_H-M   'P 1'
#
loop_
_entity.id
_entity.type
_entity.pdbx_description
1 polymer ?
#
loop_
_entity_poly.entity_id
_entity_poly.type
_entity_poly.pdbx_seq_one_letter_code
_entity_poly.pdbx_strand_id
1 'polypeptide(L)'
;MKFIYPGINAPLDTEKSLYAETTQGYFSHKESGKALDFNFIKKQESYFSQWDKRTAFTCEEYKALTHQQRLQLYRLHTTRWNYTLSLLLKDPGAGPDSPLYAEKQFLQNLNENEEMRKLYAGWFIDYVESREGETSKAVEALFKKEMQLKPECDLSKEKQIAVKVRGFRDEITELQAWLMNGSSAERIAIEKYDTKAVNQFIKYQLGQVSKSEFNKTFERAQSKCNKVLKNALHLTTSAASILTEKKIDLNSSVEWERLKNSQHLQKAVLILHKSNINLADSWDTLKDNSHLQKAVLTLHHESSINLTEHWDKVKNNSPLQKALAASYDYLNAERSSWSKMHHNHGIRQTHKFIRHLMASENQTLSGIQAEMQQWLHGYGHFSRASGSASNSRMSFALQSGLCPQADTPPTLLFNTSLQATEVEQEVTNQVTLSS
;
A
#
# COMPACT_ATOMS: atom_id res chain seq x y z
N MET A 1 6.19 -26.91 6.95
CA MET A 1 6.04 -25.55 6.36
C MET A 1 4.56 -25.17 6.42
N LYS A 2 4.21 -23.92 6.77
CA LYS A 2 2.80 -23.47 6.66
C LYS A 2 2.42 -23.48 5.18
N PHE A 3 1.20 -23.91 4.84
CA PHE A 3 0.71 -23.86 3.46
C PHE A 3 0.66 -22.41 2.99
N ILE A 4 1.31 -22.14 1.85
CA ILE A 4 1.31 -20.84 1.18
C ILE A 4 0.73 -21.06 -0.21
N TYR A 5 -0.42 -20.45 -0.48
CA TYR A 5 -1.07 -20.57 -1.79
C TYR A 5 -0.45 -19.57 -2.78
N PRO A 6 -0.20 -19.99 -4.03
CA PRO A 6 0.28 -19.09 -5.07
C PRO A 6 -0.67 -17.91 -5.27
N GLY A 7 -0.12 -16.72 -5.47
CA GLY A 7 -0.91 -15.53 -5.72
C GLY A 7 -1.36 -14.78 -4.46
N ILE A 8 -1.20 -15.32 -3.25
CA ILE A 8 -1.53 -14.59 -2.00
C ILE A 8 -0.44 -13.56 -1.69
N ASN A 9 0.82 -13.98 -1.78
CA ASN A 9 1.94 -13.15 -1.37
C ASN A 9 2.42 -12.24 -2.49
N ALA A 10 2.24 -12.57 -3.76
CA ALA A 10 2.50 -11.66 -4.89
C ALA A 10 1.46 -11.93 -5.99
N PRO A 11 1.02 -10.92 -6.76
CA PRO A 11 0.20 -11.17 -7.94
C PRO A 11 1.04 -11.84 -9.04
N LEU A 12 0.36 -12.60 -9.92
CA LEU A 12 0.94 -13.17 -11.14
C LEU A 12 0.73 -12.22 -12.33
N ASP A 13 0.67 -10.92 -12.06
CA ASP A 13 0.41 -9.93 -13.08
C ASP A 13 1.71 -9.62 -13.83
N THR A 14 1.99 -10.49 -14.81
CA THR A 14 3.14 -10.39 -15.69
C THR A 14 2.79 -9.64 -16.97
N GLU A 15 1.96 -8.59 -16.91
CA GLU A 15 1.85 -7.62 -18.02
C GLU A 15 3.23 -7.12 -18.45
N LYS A 16 4.16 -7.02 -17.48
CA LYS A 16 5.59 -7.00 -17.76
C LYS A 16 6.07 -8.44 -17.90
N SER A 17 6.19 -8.89 -19.14
CA SER A 17 6.90 -10.12 -19.49
C SER A 17 8.33 -10.06 -18.95
N LEU A 18 8.55 -10.51 -17.72
CA LEU A 18 9.88 -10.80 -17.23
C LEU A 18 10.31 -12.08 -17.96
N TYR A 19 11.21 -11.95 -18.92
CA TYR A 19 11.67 -13.06 -19.74
C TYR A 19 12.87 -13.74 -19.08
N ALA A 20 12.88 -15.07 -19.03
CA ALA A 20 14.12 -15.83 -18.90
C ALA A 20 14.59 -16.21 -20.30
N GLU A 21 15.76 -15.71 -20.75
CA GLU A 21 16.34 -16.12 -22.04
C GLU A 21 16.95 -17.53 -22.00
N THR A 22 17.18 -18.08 -20.81
CA THR A 22 17.87 -19.35 -20.66
C THR A 22 17.29 -20.13 -19.49
N THR A 23 17.07 -21.44 -19.71
CA THR A 23 16.89 -22.45 -18.66
C THR A 23 18.19 -22.67 -17.84
N GLN A 24 19.17 -21.75 -17.91
CA GLN A 24 20.47 -21.85 -17.25
C GLN A 24 20.48 -21.07 -15.95
N GLY A 25 20.12 -21.76 -14.88
CA GLY A 25 20.48 -21.37 -13.54
C GLY A 25 19.71 -20.16 -13.03
N TYR A 26 19.43 -20.20 -11.74
CA TYR A 26 18.76 -19.18 -10.96
C TYR A 26 19.49 -17.80 -10.94
N PHE A 27 20.49 -17.54 -11.80
CA PHE A 27 21.51 -16.49 -11.60
C PHE A 27 22.06 -15.76 -12.83
N SER A 28 21.60 -15.97 -14.07
CA SER A 28 21.98 -15.06 -15.19
C SER A 28 20.77 -14.49 -15.92
N HIS A 29 20.62 -13.17 -15.88
CA HIS A 29 19.47 -12.44 -16.43
C HIS A 29 19.92 -11.48 -17.54
N LYS A 30 19.25 -11.58 -18.70
CA LYS A 30 19.06 -10.49 -19.63
C LYS A 30 17.58 -10.38 -19.94
N GLU A 31 17.00 -9.23 -19.63
CA GLU A 31 15.65 -8.86 -20.08
C GLU A 31 15.71 -8.68 -21.61
N SER A 32 15.06 -9.59 -22.35
CA SER A 32 15.11 -9.52 -23.81
C SER A 32 14.00 -8.66 -24.41
N GLY A 33 12.87 -8.52 -23.71
CA GLY A 33 11.68 -7.83 -24.20
C GLY A 33 10.97 -8.53 -25.37
N LYS A 34 11.43 -9.71 -25.80
CA LYS A 34 11.00 -10.37 -27.05
C LYS A 34 9.89 -11.39 -26.80
N ALA A 35 8.86 -11.39 -27.65
CA ALA A 35 7.75 -12.34 -27.58
C ALA A 35 8.22 -13.81 -27.54
N LEU A 36 7.57 -14.62 -26.69
CA LEU A 36 7.73 -16.08 -26.69
C LEU A 36 6.99 -16.64 -27.90
N ASP A 37 7.71 -16.81 -29.01
CA ASP A 37 7.18 -17.26 -30.30
C ASP A 37 7.91 -18.51 -30.84
N PHE A 38 7.56 -18.93 -32.05
CA PHE A 38 8.20 -20.08 -32.68
C PHE A 38 9.70 -19.86 -32.95
N ASN A 39 10.11 -18.63 -33.23
CA ASN A 39 11.52 -18.30 -33.46
C ASN A 39 12.33 -18.44 -32.18
N PHE A 40 11.74 -18.11 -31.03
CA PHE A 40 12.32 -18.34 -29.73
C PHE A 40 12.59 -19.83 -29.48
N ILE A 41 11.59 -20.70 -29.71
CA ILE A 41 11.76 -22.16 -29.51
C ILE A 41 12.87 -22.72 -30.40
N LYS A 42 12.98 -22.27 -31.65
CA LYS A 42 14.05 -22.68 -32.56
C LYS A 42 15.45 -22.32 -32.04
N LYS A 43 15.59 -21.18 -31.37
CA LYS A 43 16.86 -20.78 -30.73
C LYS A 43 17.20 -21.64 -29.51
N GLN A 44 16.21 -22.19 -28.82
CA GLN A 44 16.47 -23.03 -27.65
C GLN A 44 17.09 -24.39 -28.01
N GLU A 45 16.95 -24.84 -29.26
CA GLU A 45 17.52 -26.10 -29.74
C GLU A 45 19.07 -26.12 -29.69
N SER A 46 19.73 -24.95 -29.73
CA SER A 46 21.18 -24.85 -29.58
C SER A 46 21.70 -25.28 -28.19
N TYR A 47 20.81 -25.47 -27.21
CA TYR A 47 21.16 -25.83 -25.84
C TYR A 47 20.93 -27.32 -25.50
N PHE A 48 20.56 -28.15 -26.48
CA PHE A 48 20.27 -29.57 -26.27
C PHE A 48 21.43 -30.37 -25.67
N SER A 49 22.68 -29.96 -25.90
CA SER A 49 23.87 -30.63 -25.34
C SER A 49 23.96 -30.58 -23.80
N GLN A 50 23.16 -29.74 -23.14
CA GLN A 50 23.13 -29.61 -21.69
C GLN A 50 21.73 -29.82 -21.09
N TRP A 51 20.78 -30.37 -21.87
CA TRP A 51 19.37 -30.47 -21.53
C TRP A 51 19.11 -31.27 -20.25
N ASP A 52 19.66 -32.49 -20.18
CA ASP A 52 19.36 -33.46 -19.12
C ASP A 52 19.97 -33.06 -17.76
N LYS A 53 20.90 -32.09 -17.75
CA LYS A 53 21.43 -31.52 -16.50
C LYS A 53 20.54 -30.43 -15.90
N ARG A 54 19.53 -29.96 -16.64
CA ARG A 54 18.78 -28.73 -16.34
C ARG A 54 17.28 -28.96 -16.13
N THR A 55 16.78 -30.12 -16.51
CA THR A 55 15.35 -30.43 -16.53
C THR A 55 15.11 -31.80 -15.91
N ALA A 56 13.90 -32.03 -15.38
CA ALA A 56 13.53 -33.30 -14.76
C ALA A 56 13.08 -34.37 -15.79
N PHE A 57 13.13 -34.06 -17.08
CA PHE A 57 12.69 -34.92 -18.18
C PHE A 57 13.75 -34.92 -19.28
N THR A 58 13.78 -35.96 -20.11
CA THR A 58 14.88 -36.14 -21.06
C THR A 58 14.73 -35.24 -22.29
N CYS A 59 15.86 -35.02 -22.97
CA CYS A 59 15.88 -34.34 -24.27
C CYS A 59 15.01 -35.06 -25.31
N GLU A 60 14.90 -36.39 -25.23
CA GLU A 60 14.04 -37.19 -26.11
C GLU A 60 12.56 -36.92 -25.85
N GLU A 61 12.16 -36.88 -24.58
CA GLU A 61 10.79 -36.54 -24.17
C GLU A 61 10.40 -35.12 -24.64
N TYR A 62 11.33 -34.17 -24.57
CA TYR A 62 11.13 -32.83 -25.10
C TYR A 62 10.99 -32.81 -26.63
N LYS A 63 11.86 -33.55 -27.33
CA LYS A 63 11.86 -33.61 -28.80
C LYS A 63 10.59 -34.27 -29.34
N ALA A 64 9.97 -35.18 -28.59
CA ALA A 64 8.70 -35.79 -28.94
C ALA A 64 7.52 -34.80 -28.98
N LEU A 65 7.63 -33.64 -28.30
CA LEU A 65 6.63 -32.58 -28.36
C LEU A 65 6.64 -31.86 -29.71
N THR A 66 5.46 -31.48 -30.19
CA THR A 66 5.30 -30.54 -31.31
C THR A 66 5.83 -29.15 -30.95
N HIS A 67 6.11 -28.30 -31.94
CA HIS A 67 6.54 -26.92 -31.69
C HIS A 67 5.56 -26.13 -30.80
N GLN A 68 4.25 -26.32 -30.99
CA GLN A 68 3.22 -25.68 -30.16
C GLN A 68 3.25 -26.21 -28.72
N GLN A 69 3.42 -27.52 -28.54
CA GLN A 69 3.54 -28.12 -27.21
C GLN A 69 4.79 -27.64 -26.47
N ARG A 70 5.92 -27.52 -27.17
CA ARG A 70 7.16 -26.94 -26.61
C ARG A 70 6.95 -25.50 -26.14
N LEU A 71 6.20 -24.71 -26.91
CA LEU A 71 5.84 -23.33 -26.52
C LEU A 71 4.96 -23.29 -25.28
N GLN A 72 3.93 -24.15 -25.18
CA GLN A 72 3.11 -24.27 -23.98
C GLN A 72 3.95 -24.65 -22.75
N LEU A 73 4.83 -25.65 -22.88
CA LEU A 73 5.74 -26.07 -21.81
C LEU A 73 6.64 -24.91 -21.36
N TYR A 74 7.19 -24.15 -22.30
CA TYR A 74 8.03 -22.99 -22.00
C TYR A 74 7.28 -21.89 -21.25
N ARG A 75 6.01 -21.66 -21.58
CA ARG A 75 5.16 -20.70 -20.86
C ARG A 75 4.89 -21.15 -19.43
N LEU A 76 4.70 -22.44 -19.17
CA LEU A 76 4.55 -22.97 -17.81
C LEU A 76 5.82 -22.73 -16.98
N HIS A 77 7.00 -23.07 -17.53
CA HIS A 77 8.29 -22.79 -16.90
C HIS A 77 8.46 -21.31 -16.58
N THR A 78 8.16 -20.45 -17.56
CA THR A 78 8.28 -19.00 -17.43
C THR A 78 7.31 -18.45 -16.39
N THR A 79 6.08 -18.98 -16.32
CA THR A 79 5.08 -18.56 -15.32
C THR A 79 5.57 -18.86 -13.90
N ARG A 80 6.06 -20.09 -13.66
CA ARG A 80 6.66 -20.46 -12.36
C ARG A 80 7.83 -19.57 -11.99
N TRP A 81 8.69 -19.28 -12.96
CA TRP A 81 9.85 -18.43 -12.77
C TRP A 81 9.45 -16.99 -12.40
N ASN A 82 8.57 -16.37 -13.20
CA ASN A 82 8.15 -14.98 -13.01
C ASN A 82 7.42 -14.79 -11.69
N TYR A 83 6.67 -15.80 -11.26
CA TYR A 83 6.10 -15.78 -9.93
C TYR A 83 7.18 -15.73 -8.84
N THR A 84 8.21 -16.58 -8.96
CA THR A 84 9.36 -16.59 -8.04
C THR A 84 10.10 -15.25 -8.01
N LEU A 85 10.27 -14.59 -9.16
CA LEU A 85 10.84 -13.24 -9.25
C LEU A 85 9.93 -12.18 -8.62
N SER A 86 8.61 -12.28 -8.81
CA SER A 86 7.65 -11.33 -8.24
C SER A 86 7.70 -11.36 -6.71
N LEU A 87 7.94 -12.53 -6.10
CA LEU A 87 8.16 -12.65 -4.66
C LEU A 87 9.44 -11.91 -4.20
N LEU A 88 10.52 -11.94 -5.00
CA LEU A 88 11.77 -11.21 -4.73
C LEU A 88 11.60 -9.71 -4.83
N LEU A 89 10.92 -9.24 -5.88
CA LEU A 89 10.73 -7.81 -6.13
C LEU A 89 9.79 -7.16 -5.11
N LYS A 90 8.87 -7.94 -4.53
CA LYS A 90 7.92 -7.43 -3.53
C LYS A 90 8.61 -6.99 -2.24
N ASP A 91 9.63 -7.71 -1.80
CA ASP A 91 10.45 -7.33 -0.64
C ASP A 91 11.87 -7.92 -0.77
N PRO A 92 12.81 -7.17 -1.39
CA PRO A 92 14.19 -7.62 -1.56
C PRO A 92 14.93 -7.87 -0.24
N GLY A 93 14.45 -7.30 0.87
CA GLY A 93 15.02 -7.44 2.21
C GLY A 93 14.36 -8.54 3.05
N ALA A 94 13.40 -9.30 2.48
CA ALA A 94 12.71 -10.37 3.18
C ALA A 94 13.69 -11.41 3.73
N GLY A 95 13.90 -11.37 5.05
CA GLY A 95 14.75 -12.30 5.76
C GLY A 95 14.18 -13.74 5.80
N PRO A 96 14.96 -14.71 6.32
CA PRO A 96 14.58 -16.13 6.34
C PRO A 96 13.22 -16.43 6.98
N ASP A 97 12.77 -15.59 7.92
CA ASP A 97 11.50 -15.76 8.64
C ASP A 97 10.28 -15.20 7.87
N SER A 98 10.49 -14.55 6.72
CA SER A 98 9.42 -13.99 5.91
C SER A 98 8.64 -15.07 5.15
N PRO A 99 7.29 -15.00 5.09
CA PRO A 99 6.50 -15.87 4.22
C PRO A 99 6.93 -15.80 2.74
N LEU A 100 7.38 -14.64 2.27
CA LEU A 100 7.89 -14.45 0.90
C LEU A 100 9.16 -15.26 0.66
N TYR A 101 10.09 -15.24 1.62
CA TYR A 101 11.33 -16.01 1.55
C TYR A 101 11.04 -17.50 1.60
N ALA A 102 10.15 -17.93 2.50
CA ALA A 102 9.75 -19.32 2.62
C ALA A 102 9.14 -19.85 1.30
N GLU A 103 8.21 -19.10 0.70
CA GLU A 103 7.58 -19.46 -0.58
C GLU A 103 8.57 -19.52 -1.74
N LYS A 104 9.48 -18.54 -1.81
CA LYS A 104 10.59 -18.56 -2.77
C LYS A 104 11.42 -19.83 -2.61
N GLN A 105 11.86 -20.16 -1.40
CA GLN A 105 12.65 -21.37 -1.14
C GLN A 105 11.91 -22.64 -1.55
N PHE A 106 10.59 -22.68 -1.33
CA PHE A 106 9.75 -23.78 -1.82
C PHE A 106 9.76 -23.87 -3.34
N LEU A 107 9.57 -22.77 -4.07
CA LEU A 107 9.53 -22.80 -5.53
C LEU A 107 10.88 -23.13 -6.17
N GLN A 108 12.00 -22.81 -5.51
CA GLN A 108 13.34 -23.11 -6.00
C GLN A 108 13.73 -24.58 -5.77
N ASN A 109 13.40 -25.12 -4.60
CA ASN A 109 13.87 -26.45 -4.18
C ASN A 109 12.80 -27.54 -4.29
N LEU A 110 11.52 -27.15 -4.41
CA LEU A 110 10.33 -28.01 -4.42
C LEU A 110 10.41 -29.09 -3.32
N ASN A 111 10.24 -28.67 -2.06
CA ASN A 111 10.30 -29.56 -0.90
C ASN A 111 9.35 -30.77 -0.98
N GLU A 112 9.45 -31.71 -0.03
CA GLU A 112 8.67 -32.97 -0.01
C GLU A 112 7.14 -32.81 0.15
N ASN A 113 6.61 -31.58 0.21
CA ASN A 113 5.17 -31.37 0.32
C ASN A 113 4.47 -31.55 -1.04
N GLU A 114 4.07 -32.79 -1.34
CA GLU A 114 3.35 -33.15 -2.55
C GLU A 114 2.07 -32.32 -2.77
N GLU A 115 1.27 -32.09 -1.72
CA GLU A 115 0.03 -31.30 -1.82
C GLU A 115 0.28 -29.87 -2.28
N MET A 116 1.32 -29.21 -1.75
CA MET A 116 1.73 -27.90 -2.24
C MET A 116 2.19 -27.98 -3.70
N ARG A 117 3.01 -28.98 -4.07
CA ARG A 117 3.46 -29.13 -5.47
C ARG A 117 2.28 -29.27 -6.42
N LYS A 118 1.24 -30.05 -6.07
CA LYS A 118 0.00 -30.15 -6.86
C LYS A 118 -0.72 -28.82 -6.97
N LEU A 119 -0.84 -28.09 -5.85
CA LEU A 119 -1.56 -26.82 -5.79
C LEU A 119 -0.92 -25.75 -6.69
N TYR A 120 0.40 -25.66 -6.68
CA TYR A 120 1.14 -24.76 -7.58
C TYR A 120 1.10 -25.24 -9.02
N ALA A 121 1.25 -26.55 -9.28
CA ALA A 121 1.17 -27.09 -10.62
C ALA A 121 -0.20 -26.79 -11.26
N GLY A 122 -1.29 -27.08 -10.54
CA GLY A 122 -2.65 -26.79 -10.98
C GLY A 122 -2.88 -25.31 -11.26
N TRP A 123 -2.32 -24.41 -10.43
CA TRP A 123 -2.43 -22.97 -10.65
C TRP A 123 -1.63 -22.46 -11.86
N PHE A 124 -0.39 -22.92 -12.05
CA PHE A 124 0.40 -22.54 -13.22
C PHE A 124 -0.23 -23.04 -14.52
N ILE A 125 -0.77 -24.26 -14.50
CA ILE A 125 -1.48 -24.82 -15.65
C ILE A 125 -2.72 -24.01 -15.95
N ASP A 126 -3.58 -23.77 -14.97
CA ASP A 126 -4.80 -22.97 -15.14
C ASP A 126 -4.50 -21.55 -15.65
N TYR A 127 -3.42 -20.92 -15.18
CA TYR A 127 -2.99 -19.62 -15.69
C TYR A 127 -2.65 -19.64 -17.19
N VAL A 128 -1.84 -20.61 -17.63
CA VAL A 128 -1.49 -20.75 -19.05
C VAL A 128 -2.72 -21.13 -19.88
N GLU A 129 -3.55 -22.05 -19.39
CA GLU A 129 -4.75 -22.51 -20.08
C GLU A 129 -5.75 -21.37 -20.31
N SER A 130 -5.91 -20.47 -19.34
CA SER A 130 -6.84 -19.33 -19.46
C SER A 130 -6.47 -18.30 -20.52
N ARG A 131 -5.21 -18.30 -20.98
CA ARG A 131 -4.70 -17.34 -21.97
C ARG A 131 -4.48 -17.98 -23.33
N GLU A 132 -4.15 -19.25 -23.36
CA GLU A 132 -3.59 -19.91 -24.54
C GLU A 132 -4.33 -21.19 -24.95
N GLY A 133 -5.39 -21.55 -24.22
CA GLY A 133 -6.15 -22.78 -24.43
C GLY A 133 -5.57 -23.99 -23.70
N GLU A 134 -6.31 -25.11 -23.74
CA GLU A 134 -6.04 -26.31 -22.96
C GLU A 134 -4.60 -26.84 -23.15
N THR A 135 -3.96 -27.22 -22.04
CA THR A 135 -2.60 -27.77 -22.07
C THR A 135 -2.69 -29.23 -22.51
N SER A 136 -1.92 -29.61 -23.52
CA SER A 136 -1.93 -31.01 -23.96
C SER A 136 -1.42 -31.95 -22.87
N LYS A 137 -1.95 -33.18 -22.83
CA LYS A 137 -1.56 -34.20 -21.82
C LYS A 137 -0.05 -34.45 -21.76
N ALA A 138 0.64 -34.41 -22.91
CA ALA A 138 2.09 -34.59 -22.98
C ALA A 138 2.84 -33.43 -22.30
N VAL A 139 2.40 -32.19 -22.51
CA VAL A 139 2.99 -31.00 -21.86
C VAL A 139 2.74 -31.03 -20.36
N GLU A 140 1.51 -31.33 -19.94
CA GLU A 140 1.16 -31.43 -18.53
C GLU A 140 1.99 -32.53 -17.83
N ALA A 141 2.21 -33.68 -18.47
CA ALA A 141 3.04 -34.75 -17.94
C ALA A 141 4.51 -34.31 -17.71
N LEU A 142 5.12 -33.59 -18.66
CA LEU A 142 6.49 -33.09 -18.48
C LEU A 142 6.58 -32.00 -17.42
N PHE A 143 5.59 -31.10 -17.36
CA PHE A 143 5.54 -30.07 -16.31
C PHE A 143 5.34 -30.67 -14.92
N LYS A 144 4.53 -31.74 -14.78
CA LYS A 144 4.42 -32.51 -13.53
C LYS A 144 5.76 -33.05 -13.07
N LYS A 145 6.55 -33.66 -13.97
CA LYS A 145 7.90 -34.15 -13.63
C LYS A 145 8.79 -33.04 -13.10
N GLU A 146 8.76 -31.87 -13.73
CA GLU A 146 9.52 -30.71 -13.28
C GLU A 146 9.05 -30.17 -11.93
N MET A 147 7.75 -30.24 -11.66
CA MET A 147 7.16 -29.99 -10.35
C MET A 147 7.41 -31.14 -9.35
N GLN A 148 8.27 -32.12 -9.69
CA GLN A 148 8.55 -33.33 -8.91
C GLN A 148 7.30 -34.13 -8.53
N LEU A 149 6.29 -34.10 -9.41
CA LEU A 149 5.07 -34.89 -9.34
C LEU A 149 5.16 -36.05 -10.33
N LYS A 150 4.43 -37.13 -10.03
CA LYS A 150 4.28 -38.24 -10.96
C LYS A 150 3.43 -37.80 -12.17
N PRO A 151 3.76 -38.20 -13.41
CA PRO A 151 2.99 -37.84 -14.61
C PRO A 151 1.48 -38.16 -14.52
N GLU A 152 1.15 -39.27 -13.87
CA GLU A 152 -0.21 -39.79 -13.65
C GLU A 152 -0.97 -39.08 -12.52
N CYS A 153 -0.33 -38.14 -11.81
CA CYS A 153 -0.97 -37.40 -10.74
C CYS A 153 -2.19 -36.61 -11.25
N ASP A 154 -3.35 -36.81 -10.64
CA ASP A 154 -4.54 -36.04 -10.97
C ASP A 154 -4.44 -34.64 -10.33
N LEU A 155 -4.59 -33.60 -11.16
CA LEU A 155 -4.59 -32.19 -10.75
C LEU A 155 -5.97 -31.54 -10.94
N SER A 156 -7.01 -32.31 -11.24
CA SER A 156 -8.35 -31.79 -11.54
C SER A 156 -8.90 -30.92 -10.40
N LYS A 157 -8.66 -31.32 -9.16
CA LYS A 157 -9.07 -30.55 -7.97
C LYS A 157 -8.31 -29.23 -7.89
N GLU A 158 -7.00 -29.25 -8.05
CA GLU A 158 -6.14 -28.06 -7.94
C GLU A 158 -6.39 -27.06 -9.07
N LYS A 159 -6.64 -27.54 -10.30
CA LYS A 159 -7.10 -26.70 -11.42
C LYS A 159 -8.44 -26.04 -11.09
N GLN A 160 -9.44 -26.80 -10.57
CA GLN A 160 -10.73 -26.22 -10.18
C GLN A 160 -10.62 -25.17 -9.07
N ILE A 161 -9.69 -25.37 -8.12
CA ILE A 161 -9.39 -24.37 -7.09
C ILE A 161 -8.85 -23.10 -7.75
N ALA A 162 -7.88 -23.22 -8.66
CA ALA A 162 -7.29 -22.10 -9.38
C ALA A 162 -8.34 -21.31 -10.20
N VAL A 163 -9.19 -22.00 -10.95
CA VAL A 163 -10.30 -21.40 -11.72
C VAL A 163 -11.20 -20.55 -10.83
N LYS A 164 -11.61 -21.08 -9.66
CA LYS A 164 -12.48 -20.36 -8.72
C LYS A 164 -11.80 -19.15 -8.10
N VAL A 165 -10.51 -19.26 -7.77
CA VAL A 165 -9.74 -18.12 -7.23
C VAL A 165 -9.57 -17.04 -8.30
N ARG A 166 -9.29 -17.41 -9.56
CA ARG A 166 -9.23 -16.45 -10.66
C ARG A 166 -10.56 -15.72 -10.83
N GLY A 167 -11.67 -16.44 -10.97
CA GLY A 167 -12.99 -15.80 -11.14
C GLY A 167 -13.34 -14.85 -10.00
N PHE A 168 -13.07 -15.23 -8.76
CA PHE A 168 -13.24 -14.33 -7.61
C PHE A 168 -12.35 -13.07 -7.71
N ARG A 169 -11.11 -13.21 -8.18
CA ARG A 169 -10.19 -12.09 -8.33
C ARG A 169 -10.56 -11.18 -9.48
N ASP A 170 -11.11 -11.72 -10.56
CA ASP A 170 -11.65 -10.94 -11.67
C ASP A 170 -12.79 -10.03 -11.15
N GLU A 171 -13.71 -10.56 -10.33
CA GLU A 171 -14.76 -9.78 -9.66
C GLU A 171 -14.18 -8.70 -8.71
N ILE A 172 -13.11 -9.03 -7.97
CA ILE A 172 -12.42 -8.06 -7.11
C ILE A 172 -11.76 -6.95 -7.95
N THR A 173 -11.14 -7.30 -9.07
CA THR A 173 -10.52 -6.34 -9.99
C THR A 173 -11.58 -5.44 -10.61
N GLU A 174 -12.74 -5.97 -10.99
CA GLU A 174 -13.88 -5.15 -11.44
C GLU A 174 -14.39 -4.21 -10.33
N LEU A 175 -14.51 -4.70 -9.09
CA LEU A 175 -14.88 -3.87 -7.94
C LEU A 175 -13.85 -2.76 -7.69
N GLN A 176 -12.56 -3.07 -7.79
CA GLN A 176 -11.48 -2.09 -7.69
C GLN A 176 -11.49 -1.09 -8.86
N ALA A 177 -11.81 -1.55 -10.07
CA ALA A 177 -11.95 -0.72 -11.26
C ALA A 177 -13.14 0.26 -11.14
N TRP A 178 -14.25 -0.19 -10.57
CA TRP A 178 -15.38 0.68 -10.24
C TRP A 178 -15.00 1.76 -9.20
N LEU A 179 -14.02 1.42 -8.35
CA LEU A 179 -13.42 2.27 -7.33
C LEU A 179 -12.10 2.91 -7.78
N MET A 180 -11.85 3.09 -9.10
CA MET A 180 -10.61 3.68 -9.68
C MET A 180 -10.22 5.06 -9.13
N ASN A 181 -11.08 5.60 -8.29
CA ASN A 181 -11.13 6.95 -7.78
C ASN A 181 -11.47 6.96 -6.26
N GLY A 182 -11.66 5.79 -5.63
CA GLY A 182 -11.95 5.62 -4.20
C GLY A 182 -10.77 5.90 -3.27
N SER A 183 -11.06 6.11 -1.98
CA SER A 183 -10.05 6.47 -0.98
C SER A 183 -9.07 5.31 -0.70
N SER A 184 -7.86 5.61 -0.20
CA SER A 184 -6.87 4.59 0.17
C SER A 184 -7.43 3.54 1.14
N ALA A 185 -8.35 3.94 2.02
CA ALA A 185 -9.00 3.05 2.98
C ALA A 185 -9.92 2.01 2.34
N GLU A 186 -10.63 2.35 1.26
CA GLU A 186 -11.50 1.42 0.53
C GLU A 186 -10.68 0.37 -0.20
N ARG A 187 -9.60 0.79 -0.88
CA ARG A 187 -8.66 -0.13 -1.54
C ARG A 187 -8.04 -1.10 -0.54
N ILE A 188 -7.54 -0.59 0.58
CA ILE A 188 -6.99 -1.41 1.67
C ILE A 188 -8.04 -2.39 2.24
N ALA A 189 -9.32 -1.99 2.33
CA ALA A 189 -10.37 -2.85 2.82
C ALA A 189 -10.66 -4.02 1.86
N ILE A 190 -10.66 -3.74 0.55
CA ILE A 190 -10.85 -4.74 -0.50
C ILE A 190 -9.65 -5.69 -0.57
N GLU A 191 -8.42 -5.19 -0.55
CA GLU A 191 -7.20 -6.03 -0.53
C GLU A 191 -7.18 -6.96 0.69
N LYS A 192 -7.57 -6.45 1.87
CA LYS A 192 -7.70 -7.25 3.09
C LYS A 192 -8.82 -8.29 2.98
N TYR A 193 -9.89 -8.00 2.25
CA TYR A 193 -10.96 -8.93 2.00
C TYR A 193 -10.51 -10.04 1.03
N ASP A 194 -9.93 -9.68 -0.12
CA ASP A 194 -9.38 -10.63 -1.10
C ASP A 194 -8.40 -11.61 -0.44
N THR A 195 -7.36 -11.08 0.22
CA THR A 195 -6.34 -11.89 0.90
C THR A 195 -6.97 -12.88 1.89
N LYS A 196 -7.98 -12.45 2.65
CA LYS A 196 -8.63 -13.31 3.64
C LYS A 196 -9.56 -14.33 3.00
N ALA A 197 -10.36 -13.93 2.01
CA ALA A 197 -11.30 -14.79 1.32
C ALA A 197 -10.56 -15.93 0.61
N VAL A 198 -9.53 -15.61 -0.17
CA VAL A 198 -8.72 -16.60 -0.89
C VAL A 198 -8.03 -17.55 0.10
N ASN A 199 -7.34 -17.03 1.12
CA ASN A 199 -6.65 -17.86 2.10
C ASN A 199 -7.59 -18.86 2.80
N GLN A 200 -8.78 -18.40 3.21
CA GLN A 200 -9.77 -19.26 3.87
C GLN A 200 -10.38 -20.28 2.91
N PHE A 201 -10.67 -19.88 1.67
CA PHE A 201 -11.16 -20.80 0.64
C PHE A 201 -10.16 -21.95 0.41
N ILE A 202 -8.87 -21.63 0.28
CA ILE A 202 -7.84 -22.66 0.10
C ILE A 202 -7.73 -23.59 1.29
N LYS A 203 -7.69 -23.05 2.51
CA LYS A 203 -7.68 -23.88 3.72
C LYS A 203 -8.87 -24.82 3.78
N TYR A 204 -10.06 -24.37 3.36
CA TYR A 204 -11.25 -25.20 3.30
C TYR A 204 -11.10 -26.32 2.26
N GLN A 205 -10.60 -26.01 1.06
CA GLN A 205 -10.38 -27.00 0.00
C GLN A 205 -9.31 -28.05 0.39
N LEU A 206 -8.35 -27.67 1.23
CA LEU A 206 -7.32 -28.56 1.79
C LEU A 206 -7.76 -29.27 3.07
N GLY A 207 -9.01 -29.11 3.53
CA GLY A 207 -9.51 -29.75 4.75
C GLY A 207 -8.90 -29.22 6.05
N GLN A 208 -8.18 -28.09 6.01
CA GLN A 208 -7.53 -27.49 7.17
C GLN A 208 -8.48 -26.68 8.06
N VAL A 209 -9.65 -26.30 7.53
CA VAL A 209 -10.72 -25.63 8.27
C VAL A 209 -12.06 -26.25 7.93
N SER A 210 -12.98 -26.25 8.90
CA SER A 210 -14.35 -26.71 8.68
C SER A 210 -15.14 -25.74 7.80
N LYS A 211 -16.22 -26.21 7.17
CA LYS A 211 -17.15 -25.35 6.41
C LYS A 211 -17.73 -24.23 7.28
N SER A 212 -18.01 -24.51 8.55
CA SER A 212 -18.52 -23.54 9.52
C SER A 212 -17.48 -22.43 9.79
N GLU A 213 -16.23 -22.81 10.00
CA GLU A 213 -15.13 -21.86 10.23
C GLU A 213 -14.84 -21.01 8.99
N PHE A 214 -14.86 -21.62 7.81
CA PHE A 214 -14.77 -20.93 6.53
C PHE A 214 -15.85 -19.86 6.39
N ASN A 215 -17.13 -20.25 6.51
CA ASN A 215 -18.27 -19.33 6.37
C ASN A 215 -18.17 -18.17 7.38
N LYS A 216 -17.92 -18.47 8.65
CA LYS A 216 -17.79 -17.45 9.70
C LYS A 216 -16.67 -16.45 9.41
N THR A 217 -15.52 -16.92 8.93
CA THR A 217 -14.38 -16.03 8.63
C THR A 217 -14.63 -15.21 7.37
N PHE A 218 -15.21 -15.83 6.35
CA PHE A 218 -15.59 -15.19 5.10
C PHE A 218 -16.61 -14.06 5.32
N GLU A 219 -17.73 -14.36 6.00
CA GLU A 219 -18.77 -13.38 6.33
C GLU A 219 -18.23 -12.23 7.18
N ARG A 220 -17.34 -12.52 8.13
CA ARG A 220 -16.70 -11.48 8.96
C ARG A 220 -15.78 -10.58 8.14
N ALA A 221 -15.05 -11.12 7.16
CA ALA A 221 -14.20 -10.34 6.28
C ALA A 221 -15.06 -9.47 5.34
N GLN A 222 -16.10 -10.05 4.75
CA GLN A 222 -17.05 -9.37 3.87
C GLN A 222 -17.78 -8.24 4.61
N SER A 223 -18.31 -8.49 5.80
CA SER A 223 -19.00 -7.49 6.63
C SER A 223 -18.10 -6.29 6.95
N LYS A 224 -16.82 -6.54 7.26
CA LYS A 224 -15.83 -5.46 7.50
C LYS A 224 -15.59 -4.63 6.24
N CYS A 225 -15.43 -5.27 5.08
CA CYS A 225 -15.29 -4.57 3.81
C CYS A 225 -16.53 -3.73 3.49
N ASN A 226 -17.71 -4.35 3.56
CA ASN A 226 -19.00 -3.70 3.32
C ASN A 226 -19.23 -2.50 4.24
N LYS A 227 -18.81 -2.56 5.51
CA LYS A 227 -18.92 -1.43 6.43
C LYS A 227 -18.10 -0.23 5.95
N VAL A 228 -16.88 -0.46 5.46
CA VAL A 228 -16.03 0.62 4.91
C VAL A 228 -16.67 1.20 3.65
N LEU A 229 -17.10 0.35 2.72
CA LEU A 229 -17.72 0.76 1.46
C LEU A 229 -19.04 1.52 1.69
N LYS A 230 -19.92 1.04 2.60
CA LYS A 230 -21.18 1.72 2.95
C LYS A 230 -20.93 3.07 3.62
N ASN A 231 -19.93 3.17 4.50
CA ASN A 231 -19.57 4.43 5.13
C ASN A 231 -19.07 5.46 4.10
N ALA A 232 -18.26 5.03 3.14
CA ALA A 232 -17.80 5.88 2.04
C ALA A 232 -18.98 6.38 1.20
N LEU A 233 -19.86 5.47 0.76
CA LEU A 233 -21.06 5.83 0.01
C LEU A 233 -21.95 6.82 0.76
N HIS A 234 -22.15 6.60 2.07
CA HIS A 234 -22.92 7.51 2.92
C HIS A 234 -22.28 8.91 3.01
N LEU A 235 -20.96 8.99 3.19
CA LEU A 235 -20.23 10.26 3.24
C LEU A 235 -20.39 11.04 1.92
N THR A 236 -20.16 10.39 0.78
CA THR A 236 -20.31 11.01 -0.55
C THR A 236 -21.74 11.49 -0.78
N THR A 237 -22.74 10.64 -0.49
CA THR A 237 -24.16 10.99 -0.70
C THR A 237 -24.59 12.15 0.19
N SER A 238 -24.15 12.16 1.47
CA SER A 238 -24.48 13.24 2.42
C SER A 238 -23.83 14.56 2.00
N ALA A 239 -22.55 14.53 1.63
CA ALA A 239 -21.85 15.72 1.18
C ALA A 239 -22.46 16.27 -0.12
N ALA A 240 -22.80 15.40 -1.08
CA ALA A 240 -23.42 15.80 -2.33
C ALA A 240 -24.80 16.43 -2.13
N SER A 241 -25.61 15.88 -1.23
CA SER A 241 -26.93 16.42 -0.88
C SER A 241 -26.81 17.85 -0.32
N ILE A 242 -25.88 18.05 0.63
CA ILE A 242 -25.60 19.37 1.21
C ILE A 242 -25.17 20.39 0.14
N LEU A 243 -24.26 20.01 -0.75
CA LEU A 243 -23.79 20.92 -1.80
C LEU A 243 -24.92 21.29 -2.78
N THR A 244 -25.76 20.30 -3.13
CA THR A 244 -26.94 20.52 -3.98
C THR A 244 -27.95 21.45 -3.31
N GLU A 245 -28.22 21.27 -2.01
CA GLU A 245 -29.07 22.18 -1.21
C GLU A 245 -28.52 23.62 -1.20
N LYS A 246 -27.19 23.78 -1.23
CA LYS A 246 -26.52 25.09 -1.31
C LYS A 246 -26.38 25.62 -2.73
N LYS A 247 -27.06 25.01 -3.71
CA LYS A 247 -27.04 25.39 -5.13
C LYS A 247 -25.64 25.34 -5.76
N ILE A 248 -24.75 24.51 -5.23
CA ILE A 248 -23.45 24.24 -5.82
C ILE A 248 -23.67 23.15 -6.87
N ASP A 249 -23.33 23.46 -8.14
CA ASP A 249 -23.56 22.55 -9.24
C ASP A 249 -22.55 21.40 -9.25
N LEU A 250 -23.05 20.19 -9.01
CA LEU A 250 -22.30 18.93 -9.10
C LEU A 250 -22.54 18.20 -10.43
N ASN A 251 -23.35 18.75 -11.35
CA ASN A 251 -23.69 18.08 -12.60
C ASN A 251 -22.53 18.01 -13.59
N SER A 252 -21.46 18.78 -13.38
CA SER A 252 -20.23 18.56 -14.12
C SER A 252 -19.57 17.26 -13.63
N SER A 253 -19.21 16.38 -14.58
CA SER A 253 -18.49 15.13 -14.28
C SER A 253 -17.21 15.37 -13.47
N VAL A 254 -16.62 16.57 -13.55
CA VAL A 254 -15.39 16.93 -12.83
C VAL A 254 -15.65 17.19 -11.35
N GLU A 255 -16.68 17.96 -11.01
CA GLU A 255 -17.00 18.30 -9.61
C GLU A 255 -17.51 17.07 -8.84
N TRP A 256 -18.31 16.22 -9.49
CA TRP A 256 -18.75 14.95 -8.91
C TRP A 256 -17.57 14.01 -8.62
N GLU A 257 -16.67 13.81 -9.58
CA GLU A 257 -15.50 12.96 -9.39
C GLU A 257 -14.57 13.55 -8.31
N ARG A 258 -14.36 14.87 -8.28
CA ARG A 258 -13.58 15.52 -7.22
C ARG A 258 -14.14 15.22 -5.82
N LEU A 259 -15.45 15.37 -5.64
CA LEU A 259 -16.11 15.07 -4.37
C LEU A 259 -16.01 13.58 -4.01
N LYS A 260 -16.28 12.69 -4.98
CA LYS A 260 -16.23 11.24 -4.81
C LYS A 260 -14.84 10.76 -4.37
N ASN A 261 -13.78 11.45 -4.81
CA ASN A 261 -12.41 10.94 -4.71
C ASN A 261 -11.63 11.51 -3.53
N SER A 262 -12.15 12.58 -2.91
CA SER A 262 -11.54 13.18 -1.73
C SER A 262 -12.39 12.97 -0.48
N GLN A 263 -12.00 11.98 0.33
CA GLN A 263 -12.62 11.77 1.64
C GLN A 263 -12.42 12.98 2.58
N HIS A 264 -11.30 13.71 2.43
CA HIS A 264 -11.08 14.93 3.20
C HIS A 264 -12.07 16.03 2.80
N LEU A 265 -12.35 16.19 1.49
CA LEU A 265 -13.35 17.13 1.00
C LEU A 265 -14.76 16.76 1.49
N GLN A 266 -15.16 15.49 1.37
CA GLN A 266 -16.46 15.00 1.85
C GLN A 266 -16.67 15.32 3.34
N LYS A 267 -15.68 15.00 4.17
CA LYS A 267 -15.74 15.27 5.61
C LYS A 267 -15.71 16.77 5.92
N ALA A 268 -14.89 17.54 5.22
CA ALA A 268 -14.82 19.00 5.40
C ALA A 268 -16.16 19.66 5.06
N VAL A 269 -16.81 19.27 3.96
CA VAL A 269 -18.17 19.75 3.60
C VAL A 269 -19.16 19.48 4.73
N LEU A 270 -19.18 18.26 5.27
CA LEU A 270 -20.06 17.88 6.38
C LEU A 270 -19.79 18.69 7.65
N ILE A 271 -18.51 18.92 7.97
CA ILE A 271 -18.11 19.68 9.16
C ILE A 271 -18.51 21.15 9.01
N LEU A 272 -18.19 21.78 7.88
CA LEU A 272 -18.51 23.18 7.64
C LEU A 272 -20.04 23.40 7.67
N HIS A 273 -20.80 22.48 7.09
CA HIS A 273 -22.26 22.51 7.19
C HIS A 273 -22.76 22.44 8.64
N LYS A 274 -22.22 21.50 9.45
CA LYS A 274 -22.58 21.37 10.87
C LYS A 274 -22.17 22.59 11.71
N SER A 275 -21.09 23.26 11.32
CA SER A 275 -20.61 24.50 11.93
C SER A 275 -21.35 25.75 11.45
N ASN A 276 -22.42 25.60 10.65
CA ASN A 276 -23.19 26.69 10.04
C ASN A 276 -22.34 27.67 9.20
N ILE A 277 -21.22 27.19 8.63
CA ILE A 277 -20.37 28.00 7.74
C ILE A 277 -20.99 28.02 6.34
N ASN A 278 -20.99 29.19 5.69
CA ASN A 278 -21.54 29.31 4.34
C ASN A 278 -20.65 28.57 3.33
N LEU A 279 -21.13 27.41 2.89
CA LEU A 279 -20.47 26.58 1.89
C LEU A 279 -20.47 27.21 0.50
N ALA A 280 -21.49 27.99 0.12
CA ALA A 280 -21.54 28.63 -1.19
C ALA A 280 -20.34 29.59 -1.37
N ASP A 281 -20.07 30.41 -0.35
CA ASP A 281 -18.98 31.39 -0.36
C ASP A 281 -17.59 30.75 -0.17
N SER A 282 -17.55 29.49 0.27
CA SER A 282 -16.32 28.80 0.67
C SER A 282 -15.93 27.68 -0.28
N TRP A 283 -16.82 27.30 -1.20
CA TRP A 283 -16.63 26.16 -2.08
C TRP A 283 -15.38 26.30 -2.95
N ASP A 284 -15.21 27.44 -3.63
CA ASP A 284 -14.08 27.65 -4.52
C ASP A 284 -12.74 27.64 -3.80
N THR A 285 -12.71 28.10 -2.54
CA THR A 285 -11.51 28.02 -1.71
C THR A 285 -11.25 26.62 -1.15
N LEU A 286 -12.27 25.78 -1.01
CA LEU A 286 -12.19 24.47 -0.35
C LEU A 286 -11.93 23.33 -1.34
N LYS A 287 -12.59 23.33 -2.49
CA LYS A 287 -12.70 22.15 -3.37
C LYS A 287 -11.34 21.63 -3.85
N ASP A 288 -10.40 22.53 -4.14
CA ASP A 288 -9.07 22.19 -4.63
C ASP A 288 -7.96 22.34 -3.57
N ASN A 289 -8.30 22.74 -2.33
CA ASN A 289 -7.33 23.02 -1.29
C ASN A 289 -7.26 21.89 -0.24
N SER A 290 -6.41 20.90 -0.50
CA SER A 290 -6.21 19.76 0.39
C SER A 290 -5.70 20.17 1.79
N HIS A 291 -4.90 21.24 1.90
CA HIS A 291 -4.44 21.76 3.18
C HIS A 291 -5.60 22.35 3.99
N LEU A 292 -6.48 23.13 3.36
CA LEU A 292 -7.68 23.66 4.01
C LEU A 292 -8.65 22.54 4.43
N GLN A 293 -8.86 21.53 3.58
CA GLN A 293 -9.67 20.36 3.92
C GLN A 293 -9.13 19.65 5.17
N LYS A 294 -7.81 19.40 5.24
CA LYS A 294 -7.16 18.82 6.43
C LYS A 294 -7.21 19.75 7.65
N ALA A 295 -7.05 21.06 7.46
CA ALA A 295 -7.15 22.03 8.54
C ALA A 295 -8.54 22.02 9.20
N VAL A 296 -9.61 21.99 8.42
CA VAL A 296 -10.99 21.84 8.91
C VAL A 296 -11.13 20.58 9.77
N LEU A 297 -10.56 19.45 9.33
CA LEU A 297 -10.58 18.19 10.08
C LEU A 297 -9.79 18.28 11.39
N THR A 298 -8.60 18.88 11.35
CA THR A 298 -7.76 19.09 12.54
C THR A 298 -8.50 19.89 13.61
N LEU A 299 -9.13 21.00 13.22
CA LEU A 299 -9.84 21.86 14.16
C LEU A 299 -11.12 21.21 14.70
N HIS A 300 -11.86 20.48 13.86
CA HIS A 300 -13.04 19.75 14.31
C HIS A 300 -12.73 18.69 15.36
N HIS A 301 -11.54 18.09 15.34
CA HIS A 301 -11.11 17.11 16.33
C HIS A 301 -10.66 17.75 17.67
N GLU A 302 -10.39 19.06 17.70
CA GLU A 302 -10.08 19.79 18.93
C GLU A 302 -11.35 20.37 19.54
N SER A 303 -11.87 19.75 20.59
CA SER A 303 -13.08 20.22 21.28
C SER A 303 -12.96 21.62 21.88
N SER A 304 -11.74 22.11 22.11
CA SER A 304 -11.48 23.44 22.66
C SER A 304 -11.44 24.55 21.60
N ILE A 305 -11.63 24.24 20.32
CA ILE A 305 -11.51 25.21 19.23
C ILE A 305 -12.84 25.31 18.49
N ASN A 306 -13.41 26.51 18.49
CA ASN A 306 -14.62 26.78 17.72
C ASN A 306 -14.24 27.10 16.27
N LEU A 307 -14.53 26.17 15.35
CA LEU A 307 -14.23 26.35 13.93
C LEU A 307 -14.91 27.58 13.34
N THR A 308 -16.13 27.90 13.78
CA THR A 308 -16.90 29.05 13.26
C THR A 308 -16.23 30.37 13.61
N GLU A 309 -15.72 30.51 14.84
CA GLU A 309 -15.01 31.72 15.30
C GLU A 309 -13.67 31.93 14.58
N HIS A 310 -13.03 30.85 14.15
CA HIS A 310 -11.73 30.89 13.49
C HIS A 310 -11.80 30.71 11.97
N TRP A 311 -12.99 30.58 11.40
CA TRP A 311 -13.14 30.19 10.00
C TRP A 311 -12.45 31.16 9.04
N ASP A 312 -12.75 32.46 9.14
CA ASP A 312 -12.18 33.47 8.24
C ASP A 312 -10.67 33.58 8.38
N LYS A 313 -10.15 33.35 9.58
CA LYS A 313 -8.71 33.31 9.89
C LYS A 313 -8.03 32.15 9.14
N VAL A 314 -8.64 30.97 9.17
CA VAL A 314 -8.08 29.73 8.58
C VAL A 314 -8.27 29.71 7.07
N LYS A 315 -9.45 30.08 6.57
CA LYS A 315 -9.78 30.12 5.14
C LYS A 315 -8.81 30.98 4.33
N ASN A 316 -8.36 32.09 4.90
CA ASN A 316 -7.54 33.08 4.19
C ASN A 316 -6.03 32.99 4.49
N ASN A 317 -5.57 32.03 5.31
CA ASN A 317 -4.17 31.92 5.72
C ASN A 317 -3.53 30.59 5.26
N SER A 318 -2.88 30.61 4.10
CA SER A 318 -2.22 29.44 3.51
C SER A 318 -1.11 28.83 4.40
N PRO A 319 -0.21 29.62 5.01
CA PRO A 319 0.72 29.08 6.01
C PRO A 319 0.05 28.35 7.17
N LEU A 320 -1.06 28.90 7.71
CA LEU A 320 -1.79 28.27 8.80
C LEU A 320 -2.41 26.93 8.37
N GLN A 321 -2.99 26.89 7.16
CA GLN A 321 -3.55 25.66 6.57
C GLN A 321 -2.49 24.56 6.47
N LYS A 322 -1.29 24.90 5.98
CA LYS A 322 -0.16 23.96 5.85
C LYS A 322 0.31 23.41 7.21
N ALA A 323 0.39 24.27 8.23
CA ALA A 323 0.76 23.85 9.58
C ALA A 323 -0.28 22.92 10.23
N LEU A 324 -1.57 23.23 10.08
CA LEU A 324 -2.66 22.38 10.55
C LEU A 324 -2.76 21.06 9.78
N ALA A 325 -2.47 21.08 8.47
CA ALA A 325 -2.39 19.87 7.65
C ALA A 325 -1.23 18.95 8.05
N ALA A 326 -0.05 19.51 8.35
CA ALA A 326 1.08 18.73 8.87
C ALA A 326 0.74 18.07 10.22
N SER A 327 -0.03 18.77 11.06
CA SER A 327 -0.55 18.21 12.32
C SER A 327 -1.51 17.06 12.07
N TYR A 328 -2.43 17.22 11.11
CA TYR A 328 -3.35 16.16 10.69
C TYR A 328 -2.59 14.90 10.25
N ASP A 329 -1.60 15.07 9.37
CA ASP A 329 -0.83 13.95 8.82
C ASP A 329 -0.03 13.24 9.92
N TYR A 330 0.56 13.98 10.86
CA TYR A 330 1.22 13.39 12.02
C TYR A 330 0.27 12.60 12.94
N LEU A 331 -0.94 13.11 13.18
CA LEU A 331 -1.93 12.45 14.04
C LEU A 331 -2.52 11.20 13.38
N ASN A 332 -2.60 11.16 12.04
CA ASN A 332 -3.20 10.08 11.27
C ASN A 332 -2.18 9.11 10.63
N ALA A 333 -0.87 9.31 10.83
CA ALA A 333 0.16 8.42 10.32
C ALA A 333 -0.03 6.97 10.82
N GLU A 334 0.04 6.00 9.90
CA GLU A 334 -0.06 4.57 10.25
C GLU A 334 1.13 4.13 11.13
N ARG A 335 0.80 3.53 12.27
CA ARG A 335 1.77 3.19 13.32
C ARG A 335 1.50 1.77 13.85
N SER A 336 2.56 0.97 14.00
CA SER A 336 2.48 -0.35 14.61
C SER A 336 1.95 -0.26 16.05
N SER A 337 1.29 -1.31 16.56
CA SER A 337 0.73 -1.35 17.91
C SER A 337 1.78 -1.05 19.01
N TRP A 338 3.02 -1.51 18.83
CA TRP A 338 4.14 -1.26 19.73
C TRP A 338 4.58 0.22 19.72
N SER A 339 4.53 0.88 18.56
CA SER A 339 4.87 2.31 18.44
C SER A 339 3.81 3.24 19.06
N LYS A 340 2.54 2.84 19.15
CA LYS A 340 1.46 3.67 19.72
C LYS A 340 1.68 4.03 21.19
N MET A 341 2.24 3.11 21.99
CA MET A 341 2.55 3.39 23.40
C MET A 341 3.64 4.47 23.58
N HIS A 342 4.65 4.48 22.71
CA HIS A 342 5.78 5.42 22.79
C HIS A 342 5.48 6.80 22.17
N HIS A 343 4.43 6.93 21.36
CA HIS A 343 4.10 8.18 20.64
C HIS A 343 3.01 9.02 21.30
N ASN A 344 2.45 8.57 22.42
CA ASN A 344 1.47 9.33 23.20
C ASN A 344 2.00 10.73 23.57
N HIS A 345 3.30 10.86 23.84
CA HIS A 345 3.93 12.15 24.07
C HIS A 345 3.78 13.06 22.84
N GLY A 346 4.24 12.61 21.67
CA GLY A 346 4.19 13.42 20.45
C GLY A 346 2.76 13.77 20.04
N ILE A 347 1.78 12.87 20.22
CA ILE A 347 0.35 13.17 20.03
C ILE A 347 -0.10 14.31 20.95
N ARG A 348 0.23 14.24 22.25
CA ARG A 348 -0.07 15.33 23.20
C ARG A 348 0.61 16.64 22.81
N GLN A 349 1.84 16.58 22.32
CA GLN A 349 2.57 17.77 21.84
C GLN A 349 1.89 18.38 20.61
N THR A 350 1.38 17.57 19.69
CA THR A 350 0.66 18.06 18.52
C THR A 350 -0.68 18.69 18.88
N HIS A 351 -1.43 18.14 19.84
CA HIS A 351 -2.63 18.80 20.36
C HIS A 351 -2.32 20.16 21.03
N LYS A 352 -1.21 20.26 21.77
CA LYS A 352 -0.75 21.54 22.32
C LYS A 352 -0.38 22.53 21.22
N PHE A 353 0.35 22.08 20.21
CA PHE A 353 0.69 22.88 19.04
C PHE A 353 -0.55 23.46 18.36
N ILE A 354 -1.57 22.64 18.08
CA ILE A 354 -2.81 23.10 17.44
C ILE A 354 -3.47 24.19 18.29
N ARG A 355 -3.53 24.02 19.62
CA ARG A 355 -4.11 25.03 20.52
C ARG A 355 -3.32 26.32 20.55
N HIS A 356 -1.99 26.24 20.67
CA HIS A 356 -1.13 27.42 20.69
C HIS A 356 -1.20 28.17 19.35
N LEU A 357 -1.17 27.42 18.25
CA LEU A 357 -1.27 27.97 16.90
C LEU A 357 -2.57 28.74 16.68
N MET A 358 -3.69 28.22 17.20
CA MET A 358 -4.99 28.89 17.07
C MET A 358 -5.19 30.05 18.06
N ALA A 359 -4.60 29.95 19.26
CA ALA A 359 -4.62 31.02 20.26
C ALA A 359 -3.65 32.17 19.94
N SER A 360 -2.63 31.94 19.11
CA SER A 360 -1.65 32.97 18.76
C SER A 360 -2.28 34.15 18.01
N GLU A 361 -1.92 35.35 18.44
CA GLU A 361 -2.20 36.61 17.74
C GLU A 361 -1.28 36.78 16.54
N ASN A 362 -0.05 36.25 16.60
CA ASN A 362 0.92 36.30 15.50
C ASN A 362 0.83 35.05 14.63
N GLN A 363 -0.02 35.12 13.61
CA GLN A 363 -0.17 34.08 12.58
C GLN A 363 0.42 34.47 11.22
N THR A 364 1.43 35.33 11.24
CA THR A 364 2.29 35.54 10.07
C THR A 364 3.10 34.27 9.77
N LEU A 365 3.71 34.20 8.59
CA LEU A 365 4.57 33.07 8.23
C LEU A 365 5.66 32.83 9.29
N SER A 366 6.32 33.89 9.77
CA SER A 366 7.38 33.78 10.78
C SER A 366 6.85 33.34 12.14
N GLY A 367 5.68 33.84 12.56
CA GLY A 367 5.01 33.39 13.79
C GLY A 367 4.65 31.90 13.73
N ILE A 368 4.11 31.45 12.60
CA ILE A 368 3.76 30.03 12.38
C ILE A 368 5.02 29.16 12.34
N GLN A 369 6.09 29.61 11.67
CA GLN A 369 7.37 28.91 11.66
C GLN A 369 7.96 28.78 13.06
N ALA A 370 7.90 29.84 13.87
CA ALA A 370 8.36 29.81 15.25
C ALA A 370 7.56 28.80 16.09
N GLU A 371 6.23 28.80 15.96
CA GLU A 371 5.37 27.85 16.67
C GLU A 371 5.60 26.41 16.18
N MET A 372 5.87 26.20 14.90
CA MET A 372 6.29 24.90 14.37
C MET A 372 7.63 24.45 14.95
N GLN A 373 8.61 25.34 15.10
CA GLN A 373 9.85 25.01 15.79
C GLN A 373 9.60 24.63 17.25
N GLN A 374 8.70 25.34 17.94
CA GLN A 374 8.30 24.96 19.30
C GLN A 374 7.62 23.58 19.32
N TRP A 375 6.79 23.26 18.34
CA TRP A 375 6.23 21.93 18.19
C TRP A 375 7.29 20.85 17.98
N LEU A 376 8.39 21.14 17.30
CA LEU A 376 9.52 20.20 17.13
C LEU A 376 10.29 19.97 18.43
N HIS A 377 10.53 21.02 19.22
CA HIS A 377 11.18 20.93 20.53
C HIS A 377 10.25 20.28 21.57
N GLY A 378 8.96 20.54 21.48
CA GLY A 378 7.93 20.15 22.44
C GLY A 378 7.67 21.22 23.51
N TYR A 379 6.55 21.04 24.21
CA TYR A 379 6.01 21.95 25.21
C TYR A 379 6.16 21.37 26.63
N GLY A 380 6.85 22.12 27.48
CA GLY A 380 6.97 21.89 28.93
C GLY A 380 8.31 21.31 29.37
N HIS A 381 8.57 21.33 30.67
CA HIS A 381 9.90 21.05 31.26
C HIS A 381 10.44 19.62 31.00
N PHE A 382 9.56 18.65 30.75
CA PHE A 382 9.93 17.27 30.39
C PHE A 382 9.65 16.93 28.91
N SER A 383 9.56 17.95 28.04
CA SER A 383 9.29 17.70 26.63
C SER A 383 10.51 17.14 25.91
N ARG A 384 10.32 16.02 25.22
CA ARG A 384 11.29 15.48 24.28
C ARG A 384 11.15 16.12 22.91
N ALA A 385 12.27 16.49 22.32
CA ALA A 385 12.36 16.91 20.92
C ALA A 385 11.88 15.80 19.98
N SER A 386 11.42 16.19 18.79
CA SER A 386 11.09 15.25 17.73
C SER A 386 12.35 14.56 17.20
N GLY A 387 12.32 13.23 17.09
CA GLY A 387 13.35 12.48 16.37
C GLY A 387 13.30 12.72 14.85
N SER A 388 14.21 12.08 14.13
CA SER A 388 14.40 12.20 12.67
C SER A 388 13.72 11.10 11.84
N ALA A 389 12.97 10.19 12.48
CA ALA A 389 12.29 9.10 11.78
C ALA A 389 11.23 9.60 10.77
N SER A 390 10.90 8.79 9.77
CA SER A 390 9.95 9.14 8.70
C SER A 390 8.51 9.47 9.18
N ASN A 391 8.12 9.01 10.37
CA ASN A 391 6.82 9.29 10.98
C ASN A 391 6.90 10.22 12.20
N SER A 392 7.94 11.06 12.25
CA SER A 392 8.19 12.04 13.31
C SER A 392 7.55 13.41 13.01
N ARG A 393 7.36 14.26 14.05
CA ARG A 393 6.87 15.64 13.87
C ARG A 393 7.79 16.43 12.92
N MET A 394 9.10 16.19 13.01
CA MET A 394 10.13 16.77 12.13
C MET A 394 9.84 16.44 10.66
N SER A 395 9.56 15.18 10.34
CA SER A 395 9.30 14.78 8.95
C SER A 395 8.07 15.49 8.38
N PHE A 396 6.97 15.55 9.13
CA PHE A 396 5.75 16.25 8.67
C PHE A 396 5.92 17.77 8.62
N ALA A 397 6.68 18.36 9.55
CA ALA A 397 7.00 19.78 9.51
C ALA A 397 7.80 20.15 8.25
N LEU A 398 8.78 19.34 7.86
CA LEU A 398 9.53 19.53 6.62
C LEU A 398 8.66 19.33 5.37
N GLN A 399 7.81 18.30 5.36
CA GLN A 399 6.89 18.03 4.25
C GLN A 399 5.85 19.14 4.03
N SER A 400 5.56 19.95 5.05
CA SER A 400 4.66 21.12 4.91
C SER A 400 5.22 22.22 3.99
N GLY A 401 6.54 22.21 3.74
CA GLY A 401 7.25 23.28 3.01
C GLY A 401 7.32 24.61 3.76
N LEU A 402 6.97 24.66 5.05
CA LEU A 402 7.08 25.85 5.88
C LEU A 402 8.44 25.95 6.58
N CYS A 403 9.11 24.83 6.84
CA CYS A 403 10.45 24.80 7.41
C CYS A 403 11.49 24.68 6.27
N PRO A 404 12.62 25.42 6.31
CA PRO A 404 13.69 25.26 5.32
C PRO A 404 14.20 23.81 5.30
N GLN A 405 14.33 23.22 4.10
CA GLN A 405 15.17 22.03 3.93
C GLN A 405 16.62 22.49 4.03
N ALA A 406 17.30 22.12 5.09
CA ALA A 406 18.73 22.35 5.18
C ALA A 406 19.43 21.30 4.31
N ASP A 407 20.29 21.72 3.38
CA ASP A 407 21.31 20.87 2.72
C ASP A 407 22.39 20.40 3.73
N THR A 408 22.04 20.25 5.00
CA THR A 408 22.92 19.91 6.11
C THR A 408 22.23 18.88 7.01
N PRO A 409 23.00 17.92 7.57
CA PRO A 409 22.42 16.80 8.30
C PRO A 409 21.63 17.27 9.54
N PRO A 410 20.66 16.46 10.03
CA PRO A 410 19.69 16.84 11.06
C PRO A 410 20.28 17.29 12.42
N THR A 411 21.59 17.19 12.58
CA THR A 411 22.34 17.47 13.79
C THR A 411 22.62 18.96 14.02
N LEU A 412 22.57 19.81 12.98
CA LEU A 412 22.97 21.23 13.10
C LEU A 412 21.82 22.22 13.38
N LEU A 413 20.55 21.80 13.26
CA LEU A 413 19.40 22.63 13.67
C LEU A 413 19.26 22.79 15.19
N PHE A 414 20.00 22.01 15.97
CA PHE A 414 19.86 21.95 17.44
C PHE A 414 20.87 22.80 18.23
N ASN A 415 21.85 23.46 17.59
CA ASN A 415 22.92 24.17 18.30
C ASN A 415 22.86 25.70 18.25
N THR A 416 22.02 26.31 17.42
CA THR A 416 22.02 27.77 17.25
C THR A 416 21.21 28.55 18.28
N SER A 417 20.43 27.88 19.15
CA SER A 417 19.72 28.57 20.26
C SER A 417 20.51 28.62 21.57
N LEU A 418 21.52 27.76 21.76
CA LEU A 418 22.35 27.80 22.98
C LEU A 418 23.30 29.00 23.01
N GLN A 419 23.80 29.45 21.85
CA GLN A 419 24.69 30.61 21.77
C GLN A 419 23.99 31.95 22.01
N ALA A 420 22.67 32.04 21.84
CA ALA A 420 21.93 33.27 22.14
C ALA A 420 21.73 33.47 23.66
N THR A 421 21.60 32.38 24.42
CA THR A 421 21.46 32.43 25.88
C THR A 421 22.78 32.57 26.64
N GLU A 422 23.93 32.17 26.05
CA GLU A 422 25.25 32.38 26.68
C GLU A 422 25.73 33.84 26.57
N VAL A 423 25.35 34.57 25.51
CA VAL A 423 25.72 35.98 25.34
C VAL A 423 24.96 36.90 26.32
N GLU A 424 23.74 36.56 26.73
CA GLU A 424 23.02 37.33 27.77
C GLU A 424 23.57 37.09 29.19
N GLN A 425 24.13 35.90 29.48
CA GLN A 425 24.75 35.60 30.78
C GLN A 425 26.16 36.19 30.93
N GLU A 426 26.91 36.38 29.84
CA GLU A 426 28.22 37.06 29.89
C GLU A 426 28.11 38.58 30.13
N VAL A 427 27.04 39.21 29.63
CA VAL A 427 26.80 40.65 29.86
C VAL A 427 26.35 40.93 31.30
N THR A 428 25.69 39.99 31.98
CA THR A 428 25.30 40.18 33.40
C THR A 428 26.47 39.95 34.37
N ASN A 429 27.45 39.11 34.02
CA ASN A 429 28.60 38.82 34.89
C ASN A 429 29.77 39.81 34.77
N GLN A 430 29.80 40.68 33.75
CA GLN A 430 30.79 41.77 33.67
C GLN A 430 30.38 43.03 34.43
N VAL A 431 29.13 43.18 34.87
CA VAL A 431 28.66 44.35 35.65
C VAL A 431 28.87 44.15 37.16
N THR A 432 29.05 42.92 37.64
CA THR A 432 29.23 42.60 39.07
C THR A 432 30.68 42.47 39.53
N LEU A 433 31.68 42.65 38.65
CA LEU A 433 33.11 42.64 38.99
C LEU A 433 33.76 44.04 38.88
N SER A 434 32.97 45.10 38.80
CA SER A 434 33.44 46.49 38.85
C SER A 434 32.59 47.30 39.84
N SER A 435 32.71 46.98 41.13
CA SER A 435 32.21 47.77 42.26
C SER A 435 33.10 47.57 43.47
#